data_AF-A0A0B5DZ39-F1
#
_entry.id   AF-A0A0B5DZ39-F1
#
_cell.length_a   1.000
_cell.length_b   1.000
_cell.length_c   1.000
_cell.angle_alpha   90.00
_cell.angle_beta   90.00
_cell.angle_gamma   90.00
#
_symmetry.space_group_name_H-M   'P 1'
#
loop_
_entity.id
_entity.type
_entity.pdbx_description
1 polymer ?
#
loop_
_entity_poly.entity_id
_entity_poly.type
_entity_poly.pdbx_seq_one_letter_code
_entity_poly.pdbx_strand_id
1 'polypeptide(L)'
;MPLVGAATALVGLVKGFSSKKLTGAGLEFSWTGDALAGGTYETWKKKSWWGLKSSTSTKLKAFDEETNAALTEQAEAVQKAVAAAYKAAGVAVEDGFIEGFRYSFGKISTKGLSEDEIEQKVAEAFAGYGDAISEAIGGVGLEVAATFAQVKGVLELAGQGFRGTFEEMAVAAGAVADLVGGPSGLASSVDSFVATYFSAAERFEMVTDQVQSVFDDLGLAVPGTLKGFRELVMSLDLMTESGREAYAALLGVSDAFASVKAGLDQSFDTSGGWFVDEFEARLAQVADMRGYGRVTEAAQTAGTTQPGRTSLGGEDGAAVQLLQTMVGIFKDWDESGYPRERDF
;
A
#
# COMPACT_ATOMS: atom_id res chain seq x y z
N MET A 1 5.29 -11.09 -10.23
CA MET A 1 6.70 -10.91 -10.65
C MET A 1 7.01 -11.88 -11.79
N PRO A 2 7.84 -11.54 -12.78
CA PRO A 2 8.17 -12.48 -13.84
C PRO A 2 9.14 -13.56 -13.31
N LEU A 3 8.61 -14.77 -13.09
CA LEU A 3 9.36 -16.01 -12.79
C LEU A 3 10.30 -16.47 -13.92
N VAL A 4 10.34 -15.71 -15.02
CA VAL A 4 10.85 -16.14 -16.32
C VAL A 4 12.32 -16.58 -16.23
N GLY A 5 13.18 -15.83 -15.54
CA GLY A 5 14.60 -16.18 -15.44
C GLY A 5 14.89 -17.51 -14.73
N ALA A 6 14.33 -17.68 -13.52
CA ALA A 6 14.53 -18.88 -12.71
C ALA A 6 13.84 -20.12 -13.31
N ALA A 7 12.65 -19.94 -13.89
CA ALA A 7 11.90 -21.02 -14.53
C ALA A 7 12.62 -21.53 -15.78
N THR A 8 13.15 -20.65 -16.63
CA THR A 8 13.90 -21.04 -17.84
C THR A 8 15.19 -21.80 -17.50
N ALA A 9 15.93 -21.39 -16.44
CA ALA A 9 17.11 -22.11 -15.96
C ALA A 9 16.76 -23.55 -15.51
N LEU A 10 15.67 -23.70 -14.75
CA LEU A 10 15.17 -25.00 -14.31
C LEU A 10 14.73 -25.90 -15.47
N VAL A 11 14.05 -25.34 -16.48
CA VAL A 11 13.67 -26.06 -17.71
C VAL A 11 14.91 -26.64 -18.39
N GLY A 12 15.99 -25.84 -18.51
CA GLY A 12 17.26 -26.28 -19.08
C GLY A 12 17.87 -27.49 -18.36
N LEU A 13 17.79 -27.52 -17.02
CA LEU A 13 18.32 -28.62 -16.21
C LEU A 13 17.57 -29.95 -16.41
N VAL A 14 16.26 -29.90 -16.63
CA VAL A 14 15.42 -31.09 -16.72
C VAL A 14 15.16 -31.56 -18.16
N LYS A 15 15.44 -30.71 -19.17
CA LYS A 15 15.37 -31.05 -20.60
C LYS A 15 16.31 -32.21 -20.98
N GLY A 16 17.37 -32.43 -20.20
CA GLY A 16 18.29 -33.56 -20.36
C GLY A 16 17.73 -34.94 -19.98
N PHE A 17 16.54 -35.01 -19.35
CA PHE A 17 15.93 -36.26 -18.88
C PHE A 17 15.27 -37.08 -20.00
N SER A 18 16.06 -37.51 -21.00
CA SER A 18 15.56 -38.19 -22.20
C SER A 18 15.57 -39.74 -22.14
N SER A 19 16.02 -40.32 -21.03
CA SER A 19 16.12 -41.78 -20.94
C SER A 19 14.74 -42.43 -20.85
N LYS A 20 14.38 -43.23 -21.87
CA LYS A 20 13.17 -44.09 -21.88
C LYS A 20 13.06 -45.05 -20.67
N LYS A 21 14.14 -45.22 -19.89
CA LYS A 21 14.18 -46.06 -18.68
C LYS A 21 13.79 -45.31 -17.40
N LEU A 22 13.67 -43.98 -17.43
CA LEU A 22 13.27 -43.19 -16.27
C LEU A 22 11.81 -43.47 -15.93
N THR A 23 11.55 -43.79 -14.67
CA THR A 23 10.20 -43.92 -14.11
C THR A 23 9.70 -42.61 -13.50
N GLY A 24 10.59 -41.70 -13.12
CA GLY A 24 10.27 -40.33 -12.73
C GLY A 24 11.50 -39.44 -12.85
N ALA A 25 11.31 -38.14 -13.10
CA ALA A 25 12.37 -37.15 -13.10
C ALA A 25 11.77 -35.77 -12.79
N GLY A 26 12.55 -34.88 -12.18
CA GLY A 26 12.04 -33.59 -11.76
C GLY A 26 12.95 -32.83 -10.80
N LEU A 27 12.33 -31.96 -10.02
CA LEU A 27 12.97 -31.12 -9.01
C LEU A 27 12.57 -31.58 -7.61
N GLU A 28 13.50 -31.50 -6.67
CA GLU A 28 13.24 -31.74 -5.25
C GLU A 28 14.06 -30.75 -4.44
N PHE A 29 13.40 -29.80 -3.78
CA PHE A 29 14.07 -28.75 -3.03
C PHE A 29 13.23 -28.20 -1.88
N SER A 30 13.92 -27.47 -1.01
CA SER A 30 13.38 -26.85 0.21
C SER A 30 14.09 -25.52 0.46
N TRP A 31 13.36 -24.57 1.02
CA TRP A 31 13.87 -23.33 1.57
C TRP A 31 14.25 -23.55 3.05
N THR A 32 15.49 -23.25 3.40
CA THR A 32 16.04 -23.45 4.75
C THR A 32 15.94 -22.23 5.66
N GLY A 33 15.43 -21.11 5.14
CA GLY A 33 15.39 -19.79 5.80
C GLY A 33 16.41 -18.82 5.18
N ASP A 34 17.51 -19.34 4.68
CA ASP A 34 18.63 -18.55 4.15
C ASP A 34 19.05 -18.98 2.74
N ALA A 35 18.74 -20.21 2.36
CA ALA A 35 19.15 -20.76 1.07
C ALA A 35 18.19 -21.85 0.59
N LEU A 36 18.34 -22.21 -0.68
CA LEU A 36 17.73 -23.41 -1.23
C LEU A 36 18.63 -24.63 -1.06
N ALA A 37 18.06 -25.66 -0.43
CA ALA A 37 18.63 -26.98 -0.35
C ALA A 37 17.86 -27.93 -1.27
N GLY A 38 18.55 -28.52 -2.24
CA GLY A 38 17.94 -29.48 -3.16
C GLY A 38 18.64 -29.60 -4.49
N GLY A 39 17.90 -30.12 -5.46
CA GLY A 39 18.42 -30.32 -6.80
C GLY A 39 17.42 -31.00 -7.72
N THR A 40 17.95 -31.63 -8.76
CA THR A 40 17.17 -32.47 -9.64
C THR A 40 17.21 -33.93 -9.21
N TYR A 41 16.14 -34.66 -9.52
CA TYR A 41 16.07 -36.10 -9.28
C TYR A 41 15.79 -36.88 -10.56
N GLU A 42 16.40 -38.06 -10.66
CA GLU A 42 16.11 -39.08 -11.67
C GLU A 42 15.83 -40.41 -10.96
N THR A 43 14.67 -41.01 -11.25
CA THR A 43 14.24 -42.28 -10.66
C THR A 43 14.13 -43.34 -11.75
N TRP A 44 14.70 -44.52 -11.52
CA TRP A 44 14.58 -45.68 -12.40
C TRP A 44 14.12 -46.94 -11.66
N LYS A 45 13.47 -47.84 -12.40
CA LYS A 45 13.07 -49.17 -11.92
C LYS A 45 14.00 -50.23 -12.51
N LYS A 46 14.81 -50.85 -11.66
CA LYS A 46 15.67 -51.99 -12.01
C LYS A 46 14.92 -53.29 -11.71
N LYS A 47 14.74 -54.15 -12.70
CA LYS A 47 14.25 -55.52 -12.50
C LYS A 47 15.43 -56.46 -12.29
N SER A 48 15.34 -57.35 -11.30
CA SER A 48 16.28 -58.42 -11.01
C SER A 48 15.51 -59.73 -10.81
N TRP A 49 16.22 -60.87 -10.81
CA TRP A 49 15.64 -62.20 -10.67
C TRP A 49 14.47 -62.44 -11.65
N TRP A 50 14.74 -62.48 -12.96
CA TRP A 50 13.74 -62.84 -13.98
C TRP A 50 12.44 -62.01 -13.97
N GLY A 51 12.45 -60.82 -13.38
CA GLY A 51 11.27 -59.96 -13.24
C GLY A 51 10.48 -60.13 -11.94
N LEU A 52 10.89 -61.04 -11.04
CA LEU A 52 10.24 -61.30 -9.74
C LEU A 52 10.59 -60.25 -8.67
N LYS A 53 11.72 -59.55 -8.80
CA LYS A 53 12.09 -58.46 -7.90
C LYS A 53 12.34 -57.18 -8.68
N SER A 54 11.78 -56.07 -8.22
CA SER A 54 12.11 -54.75 -8.75
C SER A 54 12.60 -53.84 -7.63
N SER A 55 13.67 -53.11 -7.90
CA SER A 55 14.17 -52.05 -7.04
C SER A 55 13.98 -50.71 -7.72
N THR A 56 13.49 -49.73 -6.97
CA THR A 56 13.51 -48.32 -7.38
C THR A 56 14.81 -47.72 -6.88
N SER A 57 15.45 -46.89 -7.68
CA SER A 57 16.64 -46.15 -7.26
C SER A 57 16.56 -44.73 -7.83
N THR A 58 16.92 -43.78 -6.97
CA THR A 58 16.82 -42.34 -7.23
C THR A 58 18.23 -41.76 -7.16
N LYS A 59 18.58 -40.94 -8.14
CA LYS A 59 19.79 -40.13 -8.14
C LYS A 59 19.41 -38.68 -8.01
N LEU A 60 20.06 -38.02 -7.07
CA LEU A 60 19.95 -36.59 -6.84
C LEU A 60 21.19 -35.90 -7.42
N LYS A 61 20.99 -34.75 -8.06
CA LYS A 61 22.06 -33.87 -8.50
C LYS A 61 21.73 -32.48 -7.97
N ALA A 62 22.61 -31.92 -7.14
CA ALA A 62 22.45 -30.56 -6.63
C ALA A 62 22.32 -29.55 -7.78
N PHE A 63 21.61 -28.46 -7.52
CA PHE A 63 21.63 -27.31 -8.42
C PHE A 63 23.05 -26.75 -8.54
N ASP A 64 23.40 -26.26 -9.73
CA ASP A 64 24.58 -25.40 -9.88
C ASP A 64 24.35 -24.05 -9.20
N GLU A 65 25.43 -23.29 -9.06
CA GLU A 65 25.46 -22.01 -8.34
C GLU A 65 24.52 -20.98 -8.97
N GLU A 66 24.50 -20.88 -10.29
CA GLU A 66 23.64 -19.94 -11.03
C GLU A 66 22.16 -20.24 -10.80
N THR A 67 21.77 -21.52 -10.91
CA THR A 67 20.39 -21.94 -10.64
C THR A 67 20.00 -21.71 -9.18
N ASN A 68 20.90 -22.01 -8.24
CA ASN A 68 20.63 -21.81 -6.82
C ASN A 68 20.42 -20.32 -6.49
N ALA A 69 21.25 -19.44 -7.05
CA ALA A 69 21.12 -18.00 -6.89
C ALA A 69 19.77 -17.49 -7.45
N ALA A 70 19.41 -17.87 -8.67
CA ALA A 70 18.15 -17.45 -9.30
C ALA A 70 16.91 -17.90 -8.51
N LEU A 71 16.92 -19.13 -7.98
CA LEU A 71 15.79 -19.63 -7.19
C LEU A 71 15.76 -19.03 -5.77
N THR A 72 16.91 -18.69 -5.20
CA THR A 72 17.01 -17.98 -3.92
C THR A 72 16.42 -16.58 -4.06
N GLU A 73 16.82 -15.83 -5.09
CA GLU A 73 16.22 -14.53 -5.42
C GLU A 73 14.69 -14.62 -5.58
N GLN A 74 14.21 -15.70 -6.22
CA GLN A 74 12.78 -15.93 -6.38
C GLN A 74 12.06 -16.21 -5.04
N ALA A 75 12.68 -16.93 -4.11
CA ALA A 75 12.14 -17.17 -2.78
C ALA A 75 12.09 -15.86 -1.97
N GLU A 76 13.17 -15.09 -1.98
CA GLU A 76 13.26 -13.78 -1.33
C GLU A 76 12.23 -12.80 -1.90
N ALA A 77 12.02 -12.82 -3.22
CA ALA A 77 10.98 -12.02 -3.86
C ALA A 77 9.57 -12.37 -3.39
N VAL A 78 9.28 -13.66 -3.15
CA VAL A 78 8.02 -14.10 -2.55
C VAL A 78 7.91 -13.64 -1.10
N GLN A 79 8.97 -13.80 -0.30
CA GLN A 79 9.04 -13.30 1.08
C GLN A 79 8.73 -11.80 1.16
N LYS A 80 9.34 -11.00 0.28
CA LYS A 80 9.10 -9.54 0.17
C LYS A 80 7.67 -9.22 -0.23
N ALA A 81 7.09 -9.97 -1.17
CA ALA A 81 5.70 -9.78 -1.57
C ALA A 81 4.73 -10.04 -0.41
N VAL A 82 4.99 -11.08 0.40
CA VAL A 82 4.21 -11.36 1.62
C VAL A 82 4.39 -10.23 2.63
N ALA A 83 5.62 -9.82 2.92
CA ALA A 83 5.91 -8.72 3.84
C ALA A 83 5.17 -7.42 3.44
N ALA A 84 5.23 -7.06 2.16
CA ALA A 84 4.55 -5.88 1.64
C ALA A 84 3.02 -5.99 1.75
N ALA A 85 2.43 -7.15 1.46
CA ALA A 85 1.00 -7.37 1.58
C ALA A 85 0.52 -7.19 3.03
N TYR A 86 1.22 -7.77 4.01
CA TYR A 86 0.87 -7.65 5.42
C TYR A 86 1.13 -6.26 5.99
N LYS A 87 2.19 -5.59 5.56
CA LYS A 87 2.43 -4.17 5.88
C LYS A 87 1.27 -3.31 5.39
N ALA A 88 0.86 -3.44 4.13
CA ALA A 88 -0.27 -2.70 3.55
C ALA A 88 -1.60 -3.05 4.24
N ALA A 89 -1.73 -4.29 4.72
CA ALA A 89 -2.88 -4.72 5.50
C ALA A 89 -2.90 -4.18 6.95
N GLY A 90 -1.85 -3.49 7.39
CA GLY A 90 -1.72 -2.96 8.75
C GLY A 90 -1.40 -4.03 9.80
N VAL A 91 -0.78 -5.14 9.39
CA VAL A 91 -0.38 -6.22 10.29
C VAL A 91 1.12 -6.12 10.55
N ALA A 92 1.50 -5.99 11.82
CA ALA A 92 2.89 -6.10 12.21
C ALA A 92 3.34 -7.56 12.12
N VAL A 93 4.37 -7.82 11.32
CA VAL A 93 5.05 -9.11 11.25
C VAL A 93 6.31 -9.03 12.08
N GLU A 94 6.57 -10.06 12.89
CA GLU A 94 7.79 -10.11 13.72
C GLU A 94 9.05 -10.15 12.86
N ASP A 95 10.05 -9.35 13.24
CA ASP A 95 11.34 -9.30 12.55
C ASP A 95 11.96 -10.69 12.45
N GLY A 96 12.40 -11.10 11.26
CA GLY A 96 13.02 -12.40 11.05
C GLY A 96 12.03 -13.56 10.88
N PHE A 97 10.72 -13.36 11.09
CA PHE A 97 9.72 -14.43 10.93
C PHE A 97 9.68 -14.94 9.50
N ILE A 98 9.58 -14.02 8.53
CA ILE A 98 9.47 -14.35 7.11
C ILE A 98 10.80 -14.93 6.61
N GLU A 99 11.93 -14.29 6.96
CA GLU A 99 13.25 -14.77 6.58
C GLU A 99 13.50 -16.19 7.12
N GLY A 100 13.24 -16.41 8.41
CA GLY A 100 13.44 -17.70 9.06
C GLY A 100 12.44 -18.79 8.69
N PHE A 101 11.40 -18.48 7.91
CA PHE A 101 10.37 -19.44 7.54
C PHE A 101 10.98 -20.59 6.74
N ARG A 102 10.74 -21.85 7.13
CA ARG A 102 11.27 -23.03 6.45
C ARG A 102 10.17 -23.71 5.66
N TYR A 103 10.44 -24.07 4.41
CA TYR A 103 9.42 -24.64 3.53
C TYR A 103 9.97 -25.75 2.64
N SER A 104 9.22 -26.84 2.51
CA SER A 104 9.54 -27.92 1.59
C SER A 104 8.64 -27.82 0.36
N PHE A 105 9.22 -27.50 -0.79
CA PHE A 105 8.51 -27.54 -2.08
C PHE A 105 8.21 -28.98 -2.52
N GLY A 106 8.88 -29.97 -1.92
CA GLY A 106 8.67 -31.38 -2.22
C GLY A 106 9.14 -31.73 -3.63
N LYS A 107 8.51 -32.74 -4.24
CA LYS A 107 8.86 -33.25 -5.57
C LYS A 107 7.99 -32.65 -6.65
N ILE A 108 8.61 -31.92 -7.57
CA ILE A 108 7.96 -31.40 -8.78
C ILE A 108 8.35 -32.30 -9.94
N SER A 109 7.43 -33.17 -10.36
CA SER A 109 7.66 -34.06 -11.52
C SER A 109 7.59 -33.28 -12.82
N THR A 110 8.67 -33.33 -13.61
CA THR A 110 8.80 -32.70 -14.93
C THR A 110 8.74 -33.71 -16.07
N LYS A 111 8.75 -35.01 -15.75
CA LYS A 111 8.74 -36.07 -16.76
C LYS A 111 7.51 -35.97 -17.67
N GLY A 112 7.77 -35.81 -18.97
CA GLY A 112 6.75 -35.81 -20.00
C GLY A 112 5.95 -34.50 -20.08
N LEU A 113 6.37 -33.47 -19.35
CA LEU A 113 5.81 -32.14 -19.44
C LEU A 113 6.51 -31.30 -20.50
N SER A 114 5.79 -30.36 -21.10
CA SER A 114 6.35 -29.30 -21.93
C SER A 114 7.15 -28.29 -21.09
N GLU A 115 7.86 -27.38 -21.76
CA GLU A 115 8.57 -26.28 -21.08
C GLU A 115 7.57 -25.41 -20.32
N ASP A 116 6.49 -24.96 -20.97
CA ASP A 116 5.41 -24.16 -20.36
C ASP A 116 4.78 -24.85 -19.13
N GLU A 117 4.54 -26.16 -19.19
CA GLU A 117 3.98 -26.92 -18.06
C GLU A 117 4.95 -27.02 -16.87
N ILE A 118 6.25 -27.07 -17.13
CA ILE A 118 7.28 -27.05 -16.08
C ILE A 118 7.34 -25.67 -15.46
N GLU A 119 7.34 -24.61 -16.27
CA GLU A 119 7.32 -23.23 -15.78
C GLU A 119 6.09 -22.97 -14.90
N GLN A 120 4.90 -23.42 -15.34
CA GLN A 120 3.66 -23.33 -14.56
C GLN A 120 3.78 -24.05 -13.21
N LYS A 121 4.30 -25.28 -13.18
CA LYS A 121 4.45 -26.02 -11.91
C LYS A 121 5.43 -25.38 -10.96
N VAL A 122 6.50 -24.79 -11.47
CA VAL A 122 7.45 -24.03 -10.66
C VAL A 122 6.77 -22.78 -10.10
N ALA A 123 6.00 -22.06 -10.93
CA ALA A 123 5.20 -20.92 -10.49
C ALA A 123 4.22 -21.28 -9.36
N GLU A 124 3.46 -22.36 -9.54
CA GLU A 124 2.52 -22.89 -8.55
C GLU A 124 3.25 -23.26 -7.23
N ALA A 125 4.45 -23.82 -7.31
CA ALA A 125 5.23 -24.16 -6.13
C ALA A 125 5.67 -22.92 -5.32
N PHE A 126 6.06 -21.83 -5.99
CA PHE A 126 6.38 -20.56 -5.33
C PHE A 126 5.14 -19.79 -4.87
N ALA A 127 4.01 -19.91 -5.56
CA ALA A 127 2.73 -19.39 -5.08
C ALA A 127 2.33 -20.10 -3.77
N GLY A 128 2.41 -21.43 -3.72
CA GLY A 128 2.16 -22.21 -2.51
C GLY A 128 3.13 -21.91 -1.36
N TYR A 129 4.37 -21.50 -1.66
CA TYR A 129 5.30 -21.00 -0.65
C TYR A 129 4.83 -19.65 -0.06
N GLY A 130 4.41 -18.70 -0.90
CA GLY A 130 3.84 -17.43 -0.45
C GLY A 130 2.56 -17.62 0.37
N ASP A 131 1.69 -18.53 -0.06
CA ASP A 131 0.48 -18.90 0.67
C ASP A 131 0.80 -19.52 2.02
N ALA A 132 1.80 -20.41 2.10
CA ALA A 132 2.20 -21.01 3.37
C ALA A 132 2.74 -19.98 4.38
N ILE A 133 3.53 -19.00 3.92
CA ILE A 133 3.98 -17.90 4.79
C ILE A 133 2.76 -17.07 5.23
N SER A 134 1.90 -16.69 4.28
CA SER A 134 0.71 -15.89 4.57
C SER A 134 -0.23 -16.58 5.55
N GLU A 135 -0.48 -17.87 5.37
CA GLU A 135 -1.33 -18.67 6.26
C GLU A 135 -0.73 -18.73 7.68
N ALA A 136 0.59 -18.77 7.80
CA ALA A 136 1.27 -18.71 9.10
C ALA A 136 1.20 -17.34 9.79
N ILE A 137 1.06 -16.24 9.04
CA ILE A 137 0.92 -14.88 9.58
C ILE A 137 -0.55 -14.58 9.93
N GLY A 138 -1.44 -14.79 8.97
CA GLY A 138 -2.81 -14.29 9.02
C GLY A 138 -3.90 -15.36 8.88
N GLY A 139 -3.56 -16.64 8.71
CA GLY A 139 -4.54 -17.71 8.53
C GLY A 139 -5.19 -17.73 7.13
N VAL A 140 -4.67 -16.95 6.18
CA VAL A 140 -5.21 -16.86 4.81
C VAL A 140 -4.09 -16.92 3.77
N GLY A 141 -4.42 -17.34 2.55
CA GLY A 141 -3.49 -17.29 1.41
C GLY A 141 -3.06 -15.85 1.06
N LEU A 142 -1.93 -15.72 0.35
CA LEU A 142 -1.31 -14.43 0.04
C LEU A 142 -2.23 -13.55 -0.81
N GLU A 143 -2.95 -14.13 -1.76
CA GLU A 143 -3.90 -13.40 -2.61
C GLU A 143 -5.04 -12.78 -1.79
N VAL A 144 -5.52 -13.49 -0.77
CA VAL A 144 -6.58 -13.02 0.13
C VAL A 144 -6.06 -11.87 1.00
N ALA A 145 -4.84 -11.99 1.54
CA ALA A 145 -4.20 -10.91 2.30
C ALA A 145 -3.97 -9.65 1.44
N ALA A 146 -3.53 -9.82 0.19
CA ALA A 146 -3.33 -8.71 -0.75
C ALA A 146 -4.66 -8.04 -1.14
N THR A 147 -5.72 -8.83 -1.36
CA THR A 147 -7.07 -8.32 -1.63
C THR A 147 -7.59 -7.52 -0.44
N PHE A 148 -7.41 -8.03 0.78
CA PHE A 148 -7.76 -7.33 2.00
C PHE A 148 -7.05 -5.97 2.11
N ALA A 149 -5.74 -5.91 1.87
CA ALA A 149 -4.99 -4.65 1.91
C ALA A 149 -5.56 -3.60 0.93
N GLN A 150 -5.91 -4.01 -0.30
CA GLN A 150 -6.52 -3.11 -1.29
C GLN A 150 -7.90 -2.61 -0.84
N VAL A 151 -8.76 -3.52 -0.40
CA VAL A 151 -10.12 -3.20 0.03
C VAL A 151 -10.12 -2.33 1.29
N LYS A 152 -9.23 -2.62 2.25
CA LYS A 152 -9.00 -1.81 3.44
C LYS A 152 -8.66 -0.37 3.07
N GLY A 153 -7.65 -0.16 2.21
CA GLY A 153 -7.25 1.18 1.80
C GLY A 153 -8.38 1.98 1.16
N VAL A 154 -9.20 1.33 0.33
CA VAL A 154 -10.39 1.97 -0.28
C VAL A 154 -11.44 2.33 0.76
N LEU A 155 -11.73 1.44 1.71
CA LEU A 155 -12.78 1.67 2.71
C LEU A 155 -12.35 2.66 3.81
N GLU A 156 -11.08 2.71 4.15
CA GLU A 156 -10.53 3.67 5.11
C GLU A 156 -10.74 5.12 4.64
N LEU A 157 -10.70 5.38 3.33
CA LEU A 157 -11.07 6.69 2.76
C LEU A 157 -12.50 7.10 3.08
N ALA A 158 -13.42 6.13 3.17
CA ALA A 158 -14.81 6.37 3.55
C ALA A 158 -15.03 6.32 5.08
N GLY A 159 -13.96 6.24 5.87
CA GLY A 159 -14.02 6.07 7.33
C GLY A 159 -14.60 4.72 7.76
N GLN A 160 -14.62 3.73 6.88
CA GLN A 160 -15.10 2.38 7.16
C GLN A 160 -13.93 1.43 7.40
N GLY A 161 -14.16 0.38 8.18
CA GLY A 161 -13.16 -0.64 8.45
C GLY A 161 -13.79 -1.96 8.86
N PHE A 162 -13.02 -3.04 8.68
CA PHE A 162 -13.42 -4.35 9.15
C PHE A 162 -13.11 -4.51 10.64
N ARG A 163 -13.78 -5.47 11.29
CA ARG A 163 -13.58 -5.82 12.70
C ARG A 163 -13.58 -7.33 12.84
N GLY A 164 -12.70 -7.86 13.68
CA GLY A 164 -12.57 -9.29 13.92
C GLY A 164 -11.10 -9.73 13.92
N THR A 165 -10.87 -11.03 13.77
CA THR A 165 -9.55 -11.57 13.48
C THR A 165 -9.10 -11.16 12.07
N PHE A 166 -7.81 -11.23 11.78
CA PHE A 166 -7.31 -10.92 10.44
C PHE A 166 -7.99 -11.78 9.36
N GLU A 167 -8.13 -13.08 9.62
CA GLU A 167 -8.82 -14.03 8.75
C GLU A 167 -10.26 -13.60 8.47
N GLU A 168 -11.03 -13.28 9.51
CA GLU A 168 -12.43 -12.81 9.37
C GLU A 168 -12.51 -11.53 8.55
N MET A 169 -11.61 -10.58 8.81
CA MET A 169 -11.55 -9.31 8.08
C MET A 169 -11.19 -9.52 6.61
N ALA A 170 -10.23 -10.40 6.31
CA ALA A 170 -9.79 -10.67 4.96
C ALA A 170 -10.85 -11.41 4.13
N VAL A 171 -11.54 -12.38 4.74
CA VAL A 171 -12.68 -13.05 4.12
C VAL A 171 -13.83 -12.08 3.85
N ALA A 172 -14.15 -11.21 4.81
CA ALA A 172 -15.19 -10.19 4.64
C ALA A 172 -14.84 -9.20 3.51
N ALA A 173 -13.57 -8.77 3.43
CA ALA A 173 -13.11 -7.89 2.37
C ALA A 173 -13.22 -8.52 0.99
N GLY A 174 -12.84 -9.80 0.85
CA GLY A 174 -13.03 -10.55 -0.39
C GLY A 174 -14.51 -10.61 -0.79
N ALA A 175 -15.40 -10.95 0.16
CA ALA A 175 -16.84 -11.01 -0.11
C ALA A 175 -17.42 -9.64 -0.52
N VAL A 176 -16.97 -8.54 0.10
CA VAL A 176 -17.38 -7.19 -0.29
C VAL A 176 -16.89 -6.87 -1.70
N ALA A 177 -15.62 -7.16 -2.01
CA ALA A 177 -15.08 -6.95 -3.34
C ALA A 177 -15.86 -7.74 -4.40
N ASP A 178 -16.14 -9.02 -4.16
CA ASP A 178 -16.89 -9.87 -5.10
C ASP A 178 -18.28 -9.31 -5.43
N LEU A 179 -18.98 -8.77 -4.43
CA LEU A 179 -20.33 -8.19 -4.59
C LEU A 179 -20.34 -6.95 -5.52
N VAL A 180 -19.21 -6.27 -5.65
CA VAL A 180 -19.06 -5.05 -6.47
C VAL A 180 -18.18 -5.25 -7.70
N GLY A 181 -17.86 -6.50 -8.06
CA GLY A 181 -17.07 -6.83 -9.25
C GLY A 181 -15.56 -6.74 -9.07
N GLY A 182 -15.07 -6.97 -7.85
CA GLY A 182 -13.67 -6.98 -7.44
C GLY A 182 -13.19 -5.65 -6.83
N PRO A 183 -11.92 -5.57 -6.38
CA PRO A 183 -11.35 -4.39 -5.73
C PRO A 183 -11.47 -3.11 -6.56
N SER A 184 -11.31 -3.19 -7.89
CA SER A 184 -11.45 -2.05 -8.80
C SER A 184 -12.89 -1.54 -8.88
N GLY A 185 -13.87 -2.45 -8.84
CA GLY A 185 -15.29 -2.12 -8.80
C GLY A 185 -15.69 -1.45 -7.48
N LEU A 186 -15.08 -1.91 -6.36
CA LEU A 186 -15.22 -1.28 -5.06
C LEU A 186 -14.65 0.14 -5.07
N ALA A 187 -13.42 0.31 -5.55
CA ALA A 187 -12.77 1.62 -5.64
C ALA A 187 -13.62 2.62 -6.42
N SER A 188 -14.16 2.20 -7.58
CA SER A 188 -15.04 3.04 -8.40
C SER A 188 -16.34 3.42 -7.67
N SER A 189 -16.90 2.48 -6.92
CA SER A 189 -18.16 2.68 -6.17
C SER A 189 -17.95 3.60 -4.96
N VAL A 190 -16.83 3.46 -4.26
CA VAL A 190 -16.45 4.34 -3.14
C VAL A 190 -16.12 5.75 -3.64
N ASP A 191 -15.39 5.89 -4.75
CA ASP A 191 -15.12 7.19 -5.36
C ASP A 191 -16.41 7.94 -5.72
N SER A 192 -17.36 7.25 -6.35
CA SER A 192 -18.68 7.79 -6.68
C SER A 192 -19.48 8.19 -5.42
N PHE A 193 -19.44 7.36 -4.38
CA PHE A 193 -20.08 7.66 -3.10
C PHE A 193 -19.46 8.89 -2.42
N VAL A 194 -18.13 8.95 -2.34
CA VAL A 194 -17.39 10.08 -1.78
C VAL A 194 -17.69 11.36 -2.57
N ALA A 195 -17.66 11.31 -3.90
CA ALA A 195 -17.95 12.45 -4.75
C ALA A 195 -19.39 12.98 -4.62
N THR A 196 -20.36 12.10 -4.34
CA THR A 196 -21.78 12.45 -4.27
C THR A 196 -22.22 12.91 -2.89
N TYR A 197 -21.71 12.26 -1.84
CA TYR A 197 -22.23 12.42 -0.48
C TYR A 197 -21.33 13.24 0.45
N PHE A 198 -20.07 13.51 0.08
CA PHE A 198 -19.16 14.29 0.89
C PHE A 198 -18.91 15.67 0.28
N SER A 199 -18.80 16.67 1.15
CA SER A 199 -18.46 18.04 0.77
C SER A 199 -17.04 18.13 0.22
N ALA A 200 -16.72 19.25 -0.43
CA ALA A 200 -15.35 19.53 -0.88
C ALA A 200 -14.37 19.63 0.31
N ALA A 201 -14.83 20.13 1.46
CA ALA A 201 -14.01 20.24 2.67
C ALA A 201 -13.69 18.86 3.27
N GLU A 202 -14.67 17.98 3.41
CA GLU A 202 -14.45 16.62 3.92
C GLU A 202 -13.54 15.81 3.00
N ARG A 203 -13.71 15.93 1.68
CA ARG A 203 -12.81 15.28 0.71
C ARG A 203 -11.38 15.83 0.79
N PHE A 204 -11.22 17.13 1.05
CA PHE A 204 -9.91 17.72 1.26
C PHE A 204 -9.23 17.21 2.53
N GLU A 205 -9.98 17.05 3.63
CA GLU A 205 -9.49 16.43 4.87
C GLU A 205 -9.05 14.98 4.61
N MET A 206 -9.88 14.16 3.94
CA MET A 206 -9.53 12.78 3.59
C MET A 206 -8.24 12.66 2.78
N VAL A 207 -8.06 13.51 1.77
CA VAL A 207 -6.84 13.51 0.95
C VAL A 207 -5.64 14.00 1.77
N THR A 208 -5.83 14.95 2.68
CA THR A 208 -4.77 15.44 3.58
C THR A 208 -4.32 14.34 4.54
N ASP A 209 -5.27 13.63 5.15
CA ASP A 209 -4.99 12.51 6.05
C ASP A 209 -4.27 11.37 5.32
N GLN A 210 -4.68 11.07 4.08
CA GLN A 210 -4.01 10.06 3.25
C GLN A 210 -2.57 10.44 2.94
N VAL A 211 -2.31 11.71 2.59
CA VAL A 211 -0.96 12.22 2.38
C VAL A 211 -0.15 12.07 3.67
N GLN A 212 -0.68 12.54 4.80
CA GLN A 212 0.02 12.49 6.07
C GLN A 212 0.37 11.05 6.49
N SER A 213 -0.58 10.12 6.36
CA SER A 213 -0.38 8.70 6.66
C SER A 213 0.79 8.09 5.89
N VAL A 214 0.90 8.36 4.58
CA VAL A 214 2.02 7.87 3.77
C VAL A 214 3.37 8.41 4.26
N PHE A 215 3.42 9.67 4.67
CA PHE A 215 4.64 10.27 5.21
C PHE A 215 5.00 9.73 6.59
N ASP A 216 4.00 9.51 7.46
CA ASP A 216 4.16 8.91 8.78
C ASP A 216 4.68 7.47 8.67
N ASP A 217 4.13 6.67 7.75
CA ASP A 217 4.58 5.30 7.45
C ASP A 217 6.02 5.23 6.94
N LEU A 218 6.47 6.27 6.23
CA LEU A 218 7.84 6.41 5.77
C LEU A 218 8.77 7.01 6.84
N GLY A 219 8.23 7.49 7.96
CA GLY A 219 8.99 8.21 8.98
C GLY A 219 9.55 9.55 8.47
N LEU A 220 8.87 10.18 7.52
CA LEU A 220 9.30 11.41 6.86
C LEU A 220 8.39 12.58 7.24
N ALA A 221 8.95 13.78 7.35
CA ALA A 221 8.15 14.98 7.50
C ALA A 221 7.48 15.36 6.17
N VAL A 222 6.19 15.71 6.21
CA VAL A 222 5.45 16.19 5.04
C VAL A 222 6.09 17.49 4.51
N PRO A 223 6.54 17.55 3.24
CA PRO A 223 7.14 18.75 2.70
C PRO A 223 6.18 19.94 2.67
N GLY A 224 6.70 21.13 2.98
CA GLY A 224 5.93 22.37 2.96
C GLY A 224 5.48 22.78 1.56
N THR A 225 6.22 22.42 0.50
CA THR A 225 6.01 22.89 -0.88
C THR A 225 6.10 21.76 -1.91
N LEU A 226 5.51 21.99 -3.10
CA LEU A 226 5.67 21.12 -4.28
C LEU A 226 7.14 20.93 -4.68
N LYS A 227 7.95 21.99 -4.55
CA LYS A 227 9.38 21.94 -4.80
C LYS A 227 10.08 21.01 -3.80
N GLY A 228 9.78 21.14 -2.50
CA GLY A 228 10.35 20.28 -1.47
C GLY A 228 9.98 18.81 -1.64
N PHE A 229 8.75 18.53 -2.07
CA PHE A 229 8.33 17.17 -2.42
C PHE A 229 9.14 16.58 -3.58
N ARG A 230 9.34 17.36 -4.66
CA ARG A 230 10.18 16.93 -5.79
C ARG A 230 11.63 16.67 -5.34
N GLU A 231 12.21 17.57 -4.55
CA GLU A 231 13.57 17.43 -4.05
C GLU A 231 13.72 16.19 -3.17
N LEU A 232 12.75 15.91 -2.30
CA LEU A 232 12.72 14.69 -1.51
C LEU A 232 12.71 13.45 -2.40
N VAL A 233 11.78 13.35 -3.35
CA VAL A 233 11.67 12.22 -4.27
C VAL A 233 12.96 12.01 -5.06
N MET A 234 13.60 13.09 -5.51
CA MET A 234 14.86 13.03 -6.26
C MET A 234 16.09 12.71 -5.40
N SER A 235 16.00 12.91 -4.08
CA SER A 235 17.11 12.62 -3.15
C SER A 235 17.19 11.14 -2.75
N LEU A 236 16.16 10.36 -3.04
CA LEU A 236 16.09 8.95 -2.67
C LEU A 236 17.11 8.12 -3.46
N ASP A 237 17.84 7.25 -2.75
CA ASP A 237 18.79 6.34 -3.36
C ASP A 237 18.10 5.09 -3.89
N LEU A 238 17.89 5.05 -5.21
CA LEU A 238 17.27 3.93 -5.91
C LEU A 238 18.14 2.66 -5.93
N MET A 239 19.41 2.74 -5.54
CA MET A 239 20.26 1.56 -5.37
C MET A 239 19.91 0.80 -4.08
N THR A 240 19.27 1.46 -3.12
CA THR A 240 18.78 0.83 -1.87
C THR A 240 17.33 0.35 -2.01
N GLU A 241 16.98 -0.71 -1.29
CA GLU A 241 15.61 -1.22 -1.25
C GLU A 241 14.65 -0.22 -0.60
N SER A 242 15.02 0.31 0.56
CA SER A 242 14.25 1.34 1.26
C SER A 242 14.05 2.60 0.41
N GLY A 243 15.06 3.01 -0.37
CA GLY A 243 14.93 4.15 -1.29
C GLY A 243 13.95 3.89 -2.45
N ARG A 244 13.92 2.67 -3.01
CA ARG A 244 12.93 2.30 -4.04
C ARG A 244 11.51 2.23 -3.50
N GLU A 245 11.34 1.67 -2.30
CA GLU A 245 10.04 1.61 -1.63
C GLU A 245 9.50 3.01 -1.33
N ALA A 246 10.32 3.87 -0.71
CA ALA A 246 9.96 5.26 -0.45
C ALA A 246 9.63 6.01 -1.75
N TYR A 247 10.40 5.78 -2.81
CA TYR A 247 10.17 6.43 -4.11
C TYR A 247 8.82 6.01 -4.71
N ALA A 248 8.50 4.71 -4.70
CA ALA A 248 7.23 4.20 -5.20
C ALA A 248 6.04 4.72 -4.38
N ALA A 249 6.14 4.73 -3.05
CA ALA A 249 5.11 5.25 -2.17
C ALA A 249 4.87 6.76 -2.41
N LEU A 250 5.94 7.56 -2.51
CA LEU A 250 5.83 8.99 -2.79
C LEU A 250 5.21 9.26 -4.17
N LEU A 251 5.60 8.52 -5.21
CA LEU A 251 4.96 8.66 -6.51
C LEU A 251 3.47 8.30 -6.48
N GLY A 252 3.07 7.30 -5.69
CA GLY A 252 1.66 6.94 -5.53
C GLY A 252 0.80 8.05 -4.93
N VAL A 253 1.39 8.94 -4.14
CA VAL A 253 0.69 10.05 -3.48
C VAL A 253 0.93 11.42 -4.13
N SER A 254 1.65 11.49 -5.26
CA SER A 254 2.08 12.77 -5.85
C SER A 254 0.92 13.69 -6.20
N ASP A 255 -0.14 13.14 -6.79
CA ASP A 255 -1.30 13.93 -7.26
C ASP A 255 -2.17 14.38 -6.09
N ALA A 256 -2.30 13.53 -5.07
CA ALA A 256 -2.96 13.85 -3.81
C ALA A 256 -2.21 14.97 -3.08
N PHE A 257 -0.89 14.85 -2.94
CA PHE A 257 -0.04 15.89 -2.36
C PHE A 257 -0.15 17.21 -3.14
N ALA A 258 -0.14 17.14 -4.47
CA ALA A 258 -0.31 18.32 -5.31
C ALA A 258 -1.69 18.97 -5.13
N SER A 259 -2.75 18.18 -4.95
CA SER A 259 -4.11 18.66 -4.69
C SER A 259 -4.22 19.32 -3.32
N VAL A 260 -3.60 18.74 -2.28
CA VAL A 260 -3.52 19.35 -0.94
C VAL A 260 -2.79 20.68 -1.01
N LYS A 261 -1.62 20.72 -1.67
CA LYS A 261 -0.87 21.97 -1.85
C LYS A 261 -1.59 22.98 -2.72
N ALA A 262 -2.26 22.59 -3.79
CA ALA A 262 -3.05 23.50 -4.61
C ALA A 262 -4.27 24.05 -3.85
N GLY A 263 -4.90 23.27 -2.98
CA GLY A 263 -5.94 23.78 -2.08
C GLY A 263 -5.41 24.78 -1.04
N LEU A 264 -4.13 24.68 -0.68
CA LEU A 264 -3.42 25.62 0.20
C LEU A 264 -2.82 26.83 -0.55
N ASP A 265 -2.42 26.65 -1.81
CA ASP A 265 -1.75 27.62 -2.70
C ASP A 265 -2.70 28.31 -3.67
N GLN A 266 -3.98 27.89 -3.76
CA GLN A 266 -4.96 28.63 -4.55
C GLN A 266 -5.01 30.04 -3.98
N SER A 267 -4.45 30.98 -4.75
CA SER A 267 -4.64 32.40 -4.57
C SER A 267 -6.13 32.64 -4.45
N PHE A 268 -6.60 32.71 -3.21
CA PHE A 268 -7.98 32.97 -2.90
C PHE A 268 -8.30 34.32 -3.53
N ASP A 269 -9.38 34.37 -4.30
CA ASP A 269 -9.76 35.59 -5.01
C ASP A 269 -10.09 36.69 -3.99
N THR A 270 -9.10 37.52 -3.67
CA THR A 270 -9.24 38.70 -2.82
C THR A 270 -9.86 39.88 -3.58
N SER A 271 -10.20 39.72 -4.87
CA SER A 271 -10.71 40.83 -5.70
C SER A 271 -12.08 41.36 -5.27
N GLY A 272 -12.75 40.67 -4.33
CA GLY A 272 -13.95 41.17 -3.67
C GLY A 272 -13.72 42.46 -2.89
N GLY A 273 -12.53 42.72 -2.32
CA GLY A 273 -12.22 44.00 -1.66
C GLY A 273 -13.01 44.32 -0.37
N TRP A 274 -13.66 43.32 0.27
CA TRP A 274 -14.52 43.51 1.45
C TRP A 274 -13.94 42.89 2.76
N PHE A 275 -12.63 42.59 2.80
CA PHE A 275 -11.95 41.96 3.94
C PHE A 275 -10.79 42.86 4.42
N VAL A 276 -10.60 42.95 5.75
CA VAL A 276 -9.59 43.84 6.35
C VAL A 276 -8.17 43.32 6.11
N ASP A 277 -7.99 42.00 6.10
CA ASP A 277 -6.74 41.33 5.82
C ASP A 277 -6.96 39.94 5.20
N GLU A 278 -5.85 39.30 4.81
CA GLU A 278 -5.84 37.97 4.18
C GLU A 278 -6.36 36.87 5.12
N PHE A 279 -6.27 37.06 6.43
CA PHE A 279 -6.72 36.10 7.43
C PHE A 279 -8.25 36.10 7.58
N GLU A 280 -8.91 37.27 7.61
CA GLU A 280 -10.38 37.39 7.58
C GLU A 280 -10.98 36.85 6.28
N ALA A 281 -10.31 37.04 5.14
CA ALA A 281 -10.72 36.48 3.86
C ALA A 281 -10.74 34.94 3.88
N ARG A 282 -9.68 34.33 4.46
CA ARG A 282 -9.58 32.87 4.63
C ARG A 282 -10.65 32.32 5.58
N LEU A 283 -10.93 33.03 6.68
CA LEU A 283 -11.94 32.62 7.67
C LEU A 283 -13.37 32.65 7.10
N ALA A 284 -13.70 33.67 6.30
CA ALA A 284 -15.00 33.80 5.64
C ALA A 284 -15.25 32.68 4.62
N GLN A 285 -14.19 32.21 3.93
CA GLN A 285 -14.28 31.09 3.01
C GLN A 285 -14.42 29.74 3.71
N VAL A 286 -13.73 29.53 4.84
CA VAL A 286 -13.94 28.35 5.69
C VAL A 286 -15.37 28.33 6.23
N ALA A 287 -15.91 29.50 6.58
CA ALA A 287 -17.30 29.64 7.01
C ALA A 287 -18.29 29.35 5.87
N ASP A 288 -18.04 29.81 4.63
CA ASP A 288 -18.86 29.46 3.45
C ASP A 288 -18.84 27.95 3.15
N MET A 289 -17.65 27.34 3.17
CA MET A 289 -17.50 25.89 2.96
C MET A 289 -18.21 25.07 4.03
N ARG A 290 -18.39 25.62 5.23
CA ARG A 290 -19.11 25.03 6.36
C ARG A 290 -20.58 25.45 6.44
N GLY A 291 -21.07 26.23 5.47
CA GLY A 291 -22.47 26.66 5.37
C GLY A 291 -22.89 27.70 6.42
N TYR A 292 -21.94 28.42 7.02
CA TYR A 292 -22.22 29.48 7.98
C TYR A 292 -22.59 30.81 7.30
N GLY A 293 -23.46 31.59 7.94
CA GLY A 293 -23.88 32.91 7.46
C GLY A 293 -22.77 33.97 7.56
N ARG A 294 -22.75 34.87 6.57
CA ARG A 294 -21.88 36.06 6.55
C ARG A 294 -22.71 37.33 6.71
N VAL A 295 -22.17 38.33 7.40
CA VAL A 295 -22.74 39.68 7.46
C VAL A 295 -21.78 40.66 6.81
N THR A 296 -22.27 41.40 5.82
CA THR A 296 -21.53 42.47 5.14
C THR A 296 -22.06 43.82 5.64
N GLU A 297 -21.27 44.54 6.42
CA GLU A 297 -21.61 45.90 6.85
C GLU A 297 -20.95 46.94 5.93
N ALA A 298 -21.77 47.74 5.25
CA ALA A 298 -21.30 48.88 4.47
C ALA A 298 -21.17 50.11 5.38
N ALA A 299 -19.94 50.58 5.62
CA ALA A 299 -19.71 51.84 6.33
C ALA A 299 -19.98 53.02 5.38
N GLN A 300 -21.15 53.65 5.48
CA GLN A 300 -21.41 54.94 4.83
C GLN A 300 -21.17 56.08 5.81
N THR A 301 -20.10 56.86 5.59
CA THR A 301 -19.94 58.18 6.23
C THR A 301 -20.04 59.27 5.15
N ALA A 302 -20.65 60.40 5.50
CA ALA A 302 -21.01 61.47 4.56
C ALA A 302 -19.85 61.84 3.61
N GLY A 303 -20.02 61.50 2.33
CA GLY A 303 -19.18 61.96 1.23
C GLY A 303 -17.97 61.07 0.86
N THR A 304 -17.71 59.97 1.56
CA THR A 304 -16.68 58.99 1.15
C THR A 304 -17.17 57.55 1.34
N THR A 305 -17.04 56.74 0.30
CA THR A 305 -17.25 55.28 0.39
C THR A 305 -16.00 54.67 1.00
N GLN A 306 -16.05 54.26 2.27
CA GLN A 306 -15.01 53.37 2.82
C GLN A 306 -15.30 51.93 2.38
N PRO A 307 -14.28 51.09 2.20
CA PRO A 307 -14.49 49.66 1.97
C PRO A 307 -15.27 49.07 3.15
N GLY A 308 -16.39 48.40 2.86
CA GLY A 308 -17.20 47.74 3.90
C GLY A 308 -16.46 46.55 4.51
N ARG A 309 -16.90 46.12 5.71
CA ARG A 309 -16.32 44.99 6.43
C ARG A 309 -17.23 43.78 6.31
N THR A 310 -16.70 42.65 5.85
CA THR A 310 -17.38 41.35 5.96
C THR A 310 -16.92 40.67 7.24
N SER A 311 -17.85 40.32 8.12
CA SER A 311 -17.57 39.57 9.34
C SER A 311 -18.48 38.34 9.45
N LEU A 312 -18.07 37.38 10.28
CA LEU A 312 -18.95 36.26 10.63
C LEU A 312 -20.13 36.79 11.45
N GLY A 313 -21.37 36.56 11.00
CA GLY A 313 -22.56 37.04 11.68
C GLY A 313 -23.83 36.28 11.32
N GLY A 314 -24.78 36.28 12.26
CA GLY A 314 -26.06 35.57 12.23
C GLY A 314 -26.61 35.45 13.65
N GLU A 315 -27.93 35.44 13.83
CA GLU A 315 -28.55 35.64 15.16
C GLU A 315 -28.44 34.49 16.16
N ASP A 316 -27.99 33.27 15.84
CA ASP A 316 -27.95 32.19 16.84
C ASP A 316 -26.79 31.20 16.69
N GLY A 317 -25.90 31.15 17.69
CA GLY A 317 -25.08 29.97 17.98
C GLY A 317 -23.72 30.22 18.65
N ALA A 318 -23.46 29.50 19.76
CA ALA A 318 -22.18 29.47 20.50
C ALA A 318 -20.95 29.15 19.62
N ALA A 319 -21.13 28.50 18.47
CA ALA A 319 -20.06 28.15 17.52
C ALA A 319 -19.49 29.38 16.78
N VAL A 320 -20.33 30.36 16.43
CA VAL A 320 -19.88 31.61 15.79
C VAL A 320 -19.07 32.45 16.78
N GLN A 321 -19.51 32.50 18.04
CA GLN A 321 -18.79 33.14 19.13
C GLN A 321 -17.49 32.42 19.50
N LEU A 322 -17.46 31.09 19.44
CA LEU A 322 -16.24 30.31 19.65
C LEU A 322 -15.20 30.61 18.57
N LEU A 323 -15.62 30.66 17.30
CA LEU A 323 -14.74 31.01 16.18
C LEU A 323 -14.23 32.44 16.27
N GLN A 324 -15.09 33.41 16.59
CA GLN A 324 -14.69 34.81 16.84
C GLN A 324 -13.71 34.93 18.03
N THR A 325 -13.91 34.14 19.09
CA THR A 325 -13.02 34.12 20.27
C THR A 325 -11.68 33.49 19.94
N MET A 326 -11.66 32.37 19.21
CA MET A 326 -10.44 31.73 18.75
C MET A 326 -9.64 32.66 17.83
N VAL A 327 -10.32 33.38 16.93
CA VAL A 327 -9.70 34.39 16.05
C VAL A 327 -9.05 35.53 16.84
N GLY A 328 -9.71 36.03 17.89
CA GLY A 328 -9.11 37.04 18.78
C GLY A 328 -7.86 36.51 19.47
N ILE A 329 -7.88 35.26 19.93
CA ILE A 329 -6.75 34.59 20.59
C ILE A 329 -5.57 34.41 19.63
N PHE A 330 -5.81 33.97 18.39
CA PHE A 330 -4.75 33.75 17.41
C PHE A 330 -4.13 35.06 16.90
N LYS A 331 -4.93 36.13 16.78
CA LYS A 331 -4.42 37.46 16.41
C LYS A 331 -3.46 38.02 17.46
N ASP A 332 -3.78 37.83 18.75
CA ASP A 332 -2.87 38.20 19.84
C ASP A 332 -1.58 37.35 19.83
N TRP A 333 -1.61 36.10 19.36
CA TRP A 333 -0.43 35.24 19.29
C TRP A 333 0.57 35.65 18.20
N ASP A 334 0.07 36.17 17.08
CA ASP A 334 0.91 36.67 15.98
C ASP A 334 1.58 38.02 16.34
N GLU A 335 0.91 38.85 17.16
CA GLU A 335 1.47 40.13 17.61
C GLU A 335 2.41 40.01 18.82
N SER A 336 2.26 38.97 19.67
CA SER A 336 3.00 38.87 20.95
C SER A 336 3.82 37.61 21.19
N GLY A 337 3.72 36.58 20.33
CA GLY A 337 4.53 35.37 20.40
C GLY A 337 4.16 34.45 21.58
N TYR A 338 3.31 33.46 21.30
CA TYR A 338 2.82 32.37 22.17
C TYR A 338 1.78 32.75 23.26
N PRO A 339 0.91 31.80 23.66
CA PRO A 339 -0.16 32.04 24.62
C PRO A 339 0.39 32.47 25.98
N ARG A 340 -0.19 33.52 26.57
CA ARG A 340 0.09 33.86 27.98
C ARG A 340 -0.33 32.69 28.87
N GLU A 341 0.64 32.11 29.57
CA GLU A 341 0.36 31.15 30.64
C GLU A 341 -0.59 31.80 31.65
N ARG A 342 -1.61 31.05 32.08
CA ARG A 342 -2.49 31.50 33.16
C ARG A 342 -1.69 31.46 34.46
N ASP A 343 -1.41 32.64 35.02
CA ASP A 343 -1.07 32.73 36.44
C ASP A 343 -2.28 32.27 37.26
N PHE A 344 -2.05 31.31 38.17
CA PHE A 344 -3.01 30.92 39.21
C PHE A 344 -2.88 31.85 40.42
#